data_AF-A0A526TD51-F1
#
_entry.id   AF-A0A526TD51-F1
#
_cell.length_a   1.000
_cell.length_b   1.000
_cell.length_c   1.000
_cell.angle_alpha   90.00
_cell.angle_beta   90.00
_cell.angle_gamma   90.00
#
_symmetry.space_group_name_H-M   'P 1'
#
loop_
_entity.id
_entity.type
_entity.pdbx_description
1 polymer ?
#
loop_
_entity_poly.entity_id
_entity_poly.type
_entity_poly.pdbx_seq_one_letter_code
_entity_poly.pdbx_strand_id
1 'polypeptide(L)'
;RRMPAAKALMMARLAPISLAPKDGLSLINASAVSAGSGALAVTDALSALAQQQQAGALTMEGFGANRTILDPRLHMARPAAGQQQAAKVLHDLLVRDEAPAPTTLQ
;
A
#
# COMPACT_ATOMS: atom_id res chain seq x y z
N ARG A 1 -12.36 -22.78 10.06
CA ARG A 1 -13.62 -23.29 10.67
C ARG A 1 -13.69 -22.84 12.12
N ARG A 2 -14.84 -22.35 12.60
CA ARG A 2 -15.02 -22.00 14.03
C ARG A 2 -15.17 -23.28 14.86
N MET A 3 -14.58 -23.30 16.06
CA MET A 3 -14.65 -24.44 17.01
C MET A 3 -14.39 -23.96 18.45
N PRO A 4 -14.73 -24.75 19.48
CA PRO A 4 -14.43 -24.40 20.88
C PRO A 4 -12.92 -24.26 21.14
N ALA A 5 -12.54 -23.30 22.00
CA ALA A 5 -11.15 -22.98 22.29
C ALA A 5 -10.34 -24.18 22.81
N ALA A 6 -10.92 -24.98 23.72
CA ALA A 6 -10.27 -26.18 24.26
C ALA A 6 -9.88 -27.19 23.17
N LYS A 7 -10.75 -27.38 22.16
CA LYS A 7 -10.46 -28.26 21.02
C LYS A 7 -9.36 -27.68 20.15
N ALA A 8 -9.38 -26.38 19.89
CA ALA A 8 -8.35 -25.70 19.10
C ALA A 8 -6.96 -25.80 19.77
N LEU A 9 -6.87 -25.57 21.09
CA LEU A 9 -5.63 -25.70 21.86
C LEU A 9 -5.08 -27.13 21.83
N MET A 10 -5.94 -28.13 22.04
CA MET A 10 -5.55 -29.55 21.94
C MET A 10 -5.00 -29.90 20.55
N MET A 11 -5.66 -29.44 19.47
CA MET A 11 -5.18 -29.67 18.10
C MET A 11 -3.85 -28.97 17.83
N ALA A 12 -3.62 -27.79 18.40
CA ALA A 12 -2.37 -27.05 18.33
C ALA A 12 -1.29 -27.57 19.30
N ARG A 13 -1.59 -28.58 20.13
CA ARG A 13 -0.72 -29.09 21.21
C ARG A 13 -0.30 -28.00 22.20
N LEU A 14 -1.21 -27.08 22.50
CA LEU A 14 -1.02 -26.01 23.47
C LEU A 14 -1.83 -26.28 24.75
N ALA A 15 -1.25 -25.99 25.90
CA ALA A 15 -1.96 -26.03 27.18
C ALA A 15 -2.73 -24.72 27.41
N PRO A 16 -3.91 -24.75 28.05
CA PRO A 16 -4.58 -23.54 28.52
C PRO A 16 -3.70 -22.77 29.51
N ILE A 17 -3.68 -21.43 29.41
CA ILE A 17 -3.00 -20.56 30.36
C ILE A 17 -3.82 -20.41 31.66
N SER A 18 -3.15 -20.40 32.81
CA SER A 18 -3.73 -20.02 34.09
C SER A 18 -3.43 -18.55 34.35
N LEU A 19 -4.44 -17.74 34.61
CA LEU A 19 -4.27 -16.29 34.80
C LEU A 19 -3.82 -15.95 36.22
N ALA A 20 -2.80 -15.11 36.32
CA ALA A 20 -2.36 -14.50 37.57
C ALA A 20 -3.09 -13.15 37.81
N PRO A 21 -2.96 -12.55 39.02
CA PRO A 21 -3.52 -11.23 39.29
C PRO A 21 -3.07 -10.18 38.25
N LYS A 22 -4.03 -9.43 37.69
CA LYS A 22 -3.87 -8.41 36.63
C LYS A 22 -3.65 -8.90 35.19
N ASP A 23 -3.50 -10.21 34.94
CA ASP A 23 -3.36 -10.72 33.58
C ASP A 23 -4.62 -10.45 32.74
N GLY A 24 -5.81 -10.62 33.33
CA GLY A 24 -7.07 -10.35 32.63
C GLY A 24 -7.19 -8.92 32.14
N LEU A 25 -6.81 -7.93 32.97
CA LEU A 25 -6.81 -6.53 32.57
C LEU A 25 -5.77 -6.28 31.46
N SER A 26 -4.59 -6.88 31.58
CA SER A 26 -3.52 -6.74 30.60
C SER A 26 -3.89 -7.33 29.23
N LEU A 27 -4.67 -8.42 29.21
CA LEU A 27 -5.13 -9.08 27.99
C LEU A 27 -6.19 -8.25 27.22
N ILE A 28 -7.05 -7.53 27.93
CA ILE A 28 -8.18 -6.81 27.30
C ILE A 28 -7.91 -5.32 27.09
N ASN A 29 -7.00 -4.73 27.88
CA ASN A 29 -6.71 -3.29 27.84
C ASN A 29 -5.60 -2.97 26.83
N ALA A 30 -5.80 -3.35 25.58
CA ALA A 30 -4.86 -3.10 24.49
C ALA A 30 -5.60 -2.68 23.21
N SER A 31 -4.97 -1.81 22.42
CA SER A 31 -5.45 -1.41 21.08
C SER A 31 -5.07 -2.41 19.98
N ALA A 32 -4.79 -3.68 20.34
CA ALA A 32 -4.25 -4.68 19.42
C ALA A 32 -5.16 -4.93 18.21
N VAL A 33 -6.49 -4.93 18.42
CA VAL A 33 -7.46 -5.12 17.34
C VAL A 33 -7.41 -3.96 16.35
N SER A 34 -7.51 -2.71 16.81
CA SER A 34 -7.49 -1.55 15.93
C SER A 34 -6.13 -1.35 15.25
N ALA A 35 -5.03 -1.60 15.97
CA ALA A 35 -3.68 -1.56 15.41
C ALA A 35 -3.49 -2.64 14.33
N GLY A 36 -3.93 -3.87 14.59
CA GLY A 36 -3.87 -4.97 13.63
C GLY A 36 -4.69 -4.70 12.37
N SER A 37 -5.94 -4.24 12.53
CA SER A 37 -6.78 -3.83 11.39
C SER A 37 -6.18 -2.66 10.61
N GLY A 38 -5.61 -1.67 11.30
CA GLY A 38 -4.93 -0.53 10.66
C GLY A 38 -3.70 -0.97 9.86
N ALA A 39 -2.89 -1.89 10.38
CA ALA A 39 -1.72 -2.42 9.67
C ALA A 39 -2.11 -3.15 8.37
N LEU A 40 -3.17 -3.96 8.40
CA LEU A 40 -3.71 -4.61 7.20
C LEU A 40 -4.21 -3.57 6.19
N ALA A 41 -5.00 -2.59 6.65
CA ALA A 41 -5.52 -1.54 5.78
C ALA A 41 -4.41 -0.72 5.10
N VAL A 42 -3.34 -0.37 5.83
CA VAL A 42 -2.18 0.33 5.26
C VAL A 42 -1.45 -0.55 4.25
N THR A 43 -1.29 -1.84 4.53
CA THR A 43 -0.67 -2.79 3.58
C THR A 43 -1.45 -2.86 2.27
N ASP A 44 -2.77 -3.00 2.35
CA ASP A 44 -3.64 -3.04 1.18
C ASP A 44 -3.63 -1.71 0.42
N ALA A 45 -3.67 -0.57 1.14
CA ALA A 45 -3.63 0.76 0.54
C ALA A 45 -2.31 1.02 -0.22
N LEU A 46 -1.17 0.59 0.32
CA LEU A 46 0.12 0.71 -0.34
C LEU A 46 0.20 -0.15 -1.61
N SER A 47 -0.33 -1.37 -1.56
CA SER A 47 -0.44 -2.24 -2.74
C SER A 47 -1.34 -1.62 -3.82
N ALA A 48 -2.52 -1.12 -3.43
CA ALA A 48 -3.46 -0.46 -4.33
C ALA A 48 -2.86 0.80 -4.96
N LEU A 49 -2.12 1.60 -4.18
CA LEU A 49 -1.43 2.79 -4.69
C LEU A 49 -0.37 2.42 -5.73
N ALA A 50 0.43 1.37 -5.50
CA ALA A 50 1.42 0.92 -6.48
C ALA A 50 0.76 0.46 -7.79
N GLN A 51 -0.32 -0.30 -7.71
CA GLN A 51 -1.10 -0.73 -8.88
C GLN A 51 -1.73 0.46 -9.62
N GLN A 52 -2.22 1.46 -8.88
CA GLN A 52 -2.79 2.68 -9.44
C GLN A 52 -1.74 3.49 -10.22
N GLN A 53 -0.49 3.55 -9.75
CA GLN A 53 0.60 4.20 -10.52
C GLN A 53 0.87 3.47 -11.83
N GLN A 54 0.89 2.14 -11.83
CA GLN A 54 1.08 1.34 -13.05
C GLN A 54 -0.06 1.53 -14.05
N ALA A 55 -1.31 1.46 -13.58
CA ALA A 55 -2.48 1.71 -14.42
C ALA A 55 -2.50 3.16 -14.96
N GLY A 56 -2.09 4.12 -14.13
CA GLY A 56 -1.94 5.53 -14.51
C GLY A 56 -0.91 5.73 -15.61
N ALA A 57 0.28 5.12 -15.47
CA ALA A 57 1.33 5.14 -16.49
C ALA A 57 0.83 4.53 -17.81
N LEU A 58 0.23 3.33 -17.77
CA LEU A 58 -0.33 2.70 -18.98
C LEU A 58 -1.38 3.58 -19.67
N THR A 59 -2.23 4.23 -18.87
CA THR A 59 -3.24 5.17 -19.39
C THR A 59 -2.55 6.35 -20.06
N MET A 60 -1.56 6.97 -19.40
CA MET A 60 -0.76 8.07 -19.95
C MET A 60 -0.09 7.70 -21.27
N GLU A 61 0.42 6.49 -21.42
CA GLU A 61 0.95 6.01 -22.70
C GLU A 61 -0.14 5.88 -23.76
N GLY A 62 -1.28 5.28 -23.40
CA GLY A 62 -2.37 5.00 -24.34
C GLY A 62 -2.95 6.23 -25.04
N PHE A 63 -2.97 7.40 -24.39
CA PHE A 63 -3.42 8.65 -25.00
C PHE A 63 -2.29 9.64 -25.33
N GLY A 64 -1.03 9.25 -25.20
CA GLY A 64 0.11 10.11 -25.54
C GLY A 64 0.26 11.33 -24.62
N ALA A 65 0.12 11.14 -23.31
CA ALA A 65 0.17 12.23 -22.33
C ALA A 65 1.46 13.06 -22.39
N ASN A 66 1.35 14.36 -22.13
CA ASN A 66 2.50 15.23 -21.95
C ASN A 66 3.27 14.84 -20.67
N ARG A 67 4.50 14.34 -20.85
CA ARG A 67 5.37 13.85 -19.76
C ARG A 67 6.07 14.97 -18.98
N THR A 68 6.13 16.19 -19.52
CA THR A 68 6.78 17.32 -18.83
C THR A 68 6.09 17.67 -17.50
N ILE A 69 4.84 17.28 -17.31
CA ILE A 69 4.10 17.46 -16.05
C ILE A 69 4.70 16.68 -14.88
N LEU A 70 5.58 15.70 -15.15
CA LEU A 70 6.27 14.87 -14.15
C LEU A 70 7.68 15.38 -13.82
N ASP A 71 8.11 16.49 -14.42
CA ASP A 71 9.43 17.07 -14.20
C ASP A 71 9.62 17.39 -12.69
N PRO A 72 10.72 16.89 -12.06
CA PRO A 72 10.98 17.14 -10.64
C PRO A 72 10.93 18.62 -10.25
N ARG A 73 11.34 19.54 -11.14
CA ARG A 73 11.31 20.99 -10.89
C ARG A 73 9.91 21.53 -10.64
N LEU A 74 8.89 20.99 -11.33
CA LEU A 74 7.50 21.37 -11.12
C LEU A 74 7.00 20.93 -9.73
N HIS A 75 7.36 19.73 -9.31
CA HIS A 75 6.97 19.18 -8.00
C HIS A 75 7.78 19.76 -6.83
N MET A 76 8.97 20.28 -7.08
CA MET A 76 9.74 21.08 -6.11
C MET A 76 9.18 22.49 -5.96
N ALA A 77 8.67 23.09 -7.04
CA ALA A 77 8.09 24.44 -6.99
C ALA A 77 6.81 24.51 -6.13
N ARG A 78 6.03 23.42 -6.08
CA ARG A 78 4.82 23.31 -5.24
C ARG A 78 4.71 21.92 -4.60
N PRO A 79 5.41 21.67 -3.48
CA PRO A 79 5.44 20.36 -2.86
C PRO A 79 4.15 20.06 -2.09
N ALA A 80 3.55 18.91 -2.35
CA ALA A 80 2.58 18.27 -1.46
C ALA A 80 3.12 16.92 -0.97
N ALA A 81 2.60 16.42 0.15
CA ALA A 81 3.04 15.17 0.75
C ALA A 81 2.94 14.02 -0.27
N GLY A 82 4.07 13.33 -0.50
CA GLY A 82 4.16 12.21 -1.44
C GLY A 82 4.11 12.57 -2.93
N GLN A 83 3.81 13.82 -3.30
CA GLN A 83 3.63 14.22 -4.71
C GLN A 83 4.90 14.02 -5.54
N GLN A 84 6.07 14.44 -5.02
CA GLN A 84 7.35 14.24 -5.71
C GLN A 84 7.67 12.76 -5.92
N GLN A 85 7.38 11.92 -4.91
CA GLN A 85 7.60 10.48 -5.00
C GLN A 85 6.67 9.83 -6.03
N ALA A 86 5.38 10.20 -6.03
CA ALA A 86 4.41 9.72 -7.00
C ALA A 86 4.79 10.11 -8.44
N ALA A 87 5.17 11.37 -8.66
CA ALA A 87 5.62 11.85 -9.95
C ALA A 87 6.88 11.14 -10.45
N LYS A 88 7.84 10.91 -9.55
CA LYS A 88 9.04 10.12 -9.85
C LYS A 88 8.68 8.70 -10.28
N VAL A 89 7.80 8.02 -9.55
CA VAL A 89 7.37 6.65 -9.90
C VAL A 89 6.71 6.62 -11.29
N LEU A 90 5.80 7.55 -11.59
CA LEU A 90 5.20 7.65 -12.92
C LEU A 90 6.22 7.93 -14.01
N HIS A 91 7.16 8.85 -13.75
CA HIS A 91 8.22 9.16 -14.69
C HIS A 91 9.06 7.92 -15.00
N ASP A 92 9.52 7.21 -13.96
CA ASP A 92 10.33 6.01 -14.10
C ASP A 92 9.57 4.88 -14.83
N LEU A 93 8.27 4.73 -14.60
CA LEU A 93 7.42 3.76 -15.31
C LEU A 93 7.24 4.10 -16.81
N LEU A 94 7.29 5.38 -17.18
CA LEU A 94 7.10 5.87 -18.55
C LEU A 94 8.40 6.00 -19.36
N VAL A 95 9.55 5.93 -18.69
CA VAL A 95 10.86 5.90 -19.36
C VAL A 95 11.02 4.51 -20.00
N ARG A 96 10.78 4.44 -21.32
CA ARG A 96 11.17 3.31 -22.17
C ARG A 96 12.47 3.68 -22.89
N ASP A 97 13.30 2.67 -23.16
CA ASP A 97 14.58 2.81 -23.87
C ASP A 97 14.39 3.37 -25.29
N GLU A 98 13.24 3.14 -25.92
CA GLU A 98 12.80 3.83 -27.14
C GLU A 98 11.27 3.95 -27.13
N ALA A 99 10.75 5.18 -27.06
CA ALA A 99 9.37 5.45 -27.47
C ALA A 99 9.39 5.72 -28.98
N PRO A 100 8.58 5.03 -29.81
CA PRO A 100 8.48 5.38 -31.22
C PRO A 100 8.02 6.84 -31.33
N ALA A 101 8.66 7.59 -32.23
CA ALA A 101 8.34 8.99 -32.48
C ALA A 101 6.83 9.16 -32.71
N PRO A 102 6.20 10.24 -32.21
CA PRO A 102 4.78 10.46 -32.39
C PRO A 102 4.44 10.41 -33.88
N THR A 103 3.63 9.42 -34.30
CA THR A 103 3.32 9.20 -35.71
C THR A 103 2.40 10.27 -36.29
N THR A 104 1.76 11.10 -35.46
CA THR A 104 0.94 12.21 -35.95
C THR A 104 0.70 13.24 -34.84
N LEU A 105 1.03 14.50 -35.13
CA LEU A 105 0.50 15.67 -34.44
C LEU A 105 -0.81 16.06 -35.14
N GLN A 106 -1.95 15.90 -34.45
CA GLN A 106 -3.15 16.69 -34.68
C GLN A 106 -3.48 17.42 -33.39
#